data_AF-A0A521TRH5-F1
#
_entry.id   AF-A0A521TRH5-F1
#
_cell.length_a   1.000
_cell.length_b   1.000
_cell.length_c   1.000
_cell.angle_alpha   90.00
_cell.angle_beta   90.00
_cell.angle_gamma   90.00
#
_symmetry.space_group_name_H-M   'P 1'
#
loop_
_entity.id
_entity.type
_entity.pdbx_description
1 polymer ?
#
loop_
_entity_poly.entity_id
_entity_poly.type
_entity_poly.pdbx_seq_one_letter_code
_entity_poly.pdbx_strand_id
1 'polypeptide(L)'
;MNILQPQSCPECQSSLVDDVQNGEIICSGCGVVVADQMVDHGPETISSNLEDKMKLARATGQTTYSQHDLGITTEISISTKDFSGKTINREVANQMNNLRKWQQRVRVSSPRER
;
A
#
# COMPACT_ATOMS: atom_id res chain seq x y z
N MET A 1 4.55 -17.43 7.35
CA MET A 1 5.94 -17.71 7.76
C MET A 1 6.09 -17.23 9.18
N ASN A 2 6.33 -18.13 10.14
CA ASN A 2 6.58 -17.72 11.52
C ASN A 2 8.02 -17.23 11.61
N ILE A 3 8.21 -15.91 11.67
CA ILE A 3 9.50 -15.32 11.98
C ILE A 3 9.65 -15.45 13.50
N LEU A 4 10.52 -16.35 13.93
CA LEU A 4 10.91 -16.48 15.33
C LEU A 4 11.75 -15.26 15.68
N GLN A 5 11.14 -14.22 16.25
CA GLN A 5 11.91 -13.10 16.79
C GLN A 5 12.65 -13.56 18.05
N PRO A 6 13.99 -13.44 18.09
CA PRO A 6 14.77 -13.82 19.26
C PRO A 6 14.32 -12.96 20.46
N GLN A 7 13.93 -13.60 21.56
CA GLN A 7 13.46 -12.91 22.78
C GLN A 7 14.61 -12.54 23.73
N SER A 8 15.81 -13.08 23.51
CA SER A 8 16.96 -12.91 24.37
C SER A 8 18.26 -13.07 23.58
N CYS A 9 19.34 -12.45 24.06
CA CYS A 9 20.66 -12.60 23.45
C CYS A 9 21.18 -14.05 23.56
N PRO A 10 21.68 -14.66 22.46
CA PRO A 10 22.23 -16.03 22.50
C PRO A 10 23.53 -16.15 23.31
N GLU A 11 24.30 -15.07 23.44
CA GLU A 11 25.60 -15.07 24.12
C GLU A 11 25.49 -14.85 25.63
N CYS A 12 24.71 -13.86 26.06
CA CYS A 12 24.67 -13.43 27.47
C CYS A 12 23.28 -13.43 28.09
N GLN A 13 22.25 -13.90 27.37
CA GLN A 13 20.85 -14.00 27.83
C GLN A 13 20.23 -12.68 28.31
N SER A 14 20.86 -11.54 28.03
CA SER A 14 20.34 -10.23 28.40
C SER A 14 19.30 -9.72 27.39
N SER A 15 18.67 -8.59 27.72
CA SER A 15 17.62 -7.96 26.92
C SER A 15 18.16 -7.46 25.57
N LEU A 16 17.25 -7.43 24.60
CA LEU A 16 17.48 -6.86 23.29
C LEU A 16 16.91 -5.45 23.22
N VAL A 17 17.51 -4.60 22.40
CA VAL A 17 17.14 -3.21 22.15
C VAL A 17 17.13 -2.98 20.65
N ASP A 18 16.05 -2.37 20.16
CA ASP A 18 15.90 -2.05 18.74
C ASP A 18 16.63 -0.74 18.41
N ASP A 19 17.60 -0.80 17.51
CA ASP A 19 18.20 0.36 16.86
C ASP A 19 17.50 0.64 15.53
N VAL A 20 16.45 1.44 15.61
CA VAL A 20 15.61 1.83 14.45
C VAL A 20 16.39 2.65 13.42
N GLN A 21 17.48 3.34 13.80
CA GLN A 21 18.23 4.18 12.86
C GLN A 21 19.05 3.33 11.90
N ASN A 22 19.65 2.26 12.42
CA ASN A 22 20.45 1.33 11.62
C ASN A 22 19.64 0.13 11.13
N GLY A 23 18.46 -0.13 11.71
CA GLY A 23 17.63 -1.28 11.37
C GLY A 23 18.12 -2.58 12.04
N GLU A 24 18.68 -2.47 13.24
CA GLU A 24 19.35 -3.56 13.95
C GLU A 24 18.68 -3.88 15.29
N ILE A 25 18.80 -5.12 15.77
CA ILE A 25 18.45 -5.53 17.12
C ILE A 25 19.74 -5.86 17.87
N ILE A 26 20.05 -5.04 18.88
CA ILE A 26 21.31 -5.07 19.61
C ILE A 26 21.08 -5.57 21.03
N CYS A 27 22.00 -6.38 21.53
CA CYS A 27 22.02 -6.82 22.91
C CYS A 27 22.50 -5.72 23.87
N SER A 28 21.73 -5.41 24.92
CA SER A 28 22.10 -4.38 25.89
C SER A 28 23.27 -4.76 26.80
N GLY A 29 23.54 -6.06 26.97
CA GLY A 29 24.58 -6.56 27.87
C GLY A 29 25.95 -6.75 27.24
N CYS A 30 26.01 -7.26 26.01
CA CYS A 30 27.28 -7.56 25.32
C CYS A 30 27.48 -6.82 23.99
N GLY A 31 26.48 -6.07 23.50
CA GLY A 31 26.59 -5.29 22.25
C GLY A 31 26.54 -6.12 20.96
N VAL A 32 26.26 -7.43 21.04
CA VAL A 32 26.10 -8.27 19.85
C VAL A 32 24.84 -7.88 19.09
N VAL A 33 24.97 -7.74 17.77
CA VAL A 33 23.85 -7.58 16.82
C VAL A 33 23.23 -8.95 16.59
N VAL A 34 21.99 -9.13 17.04
CA VAL A 34 21.26 -10.41 16.98
C VAL A 34 20.43 -10.51 15.70
N ALA A 35 19.97 -9.38 15.18
CA ALA A 35 19.33 -9.28 13.88
C ALA A 35 19.68 -7.94 13.23
N ASP A 36 19.74 -7.93 11.91
CA ASP A 36 20.00 -6.75 11.06
C ASP A 36 18.96 -6.75 9.92
N GLN A 37 18.86 -5.66 9.18
CA GLN A 37 17.90 -5.45 8.10
C GLN A 37 16.44 -5.54 8.56
N MET A 38 16.14 -4.94 9.71
CA MET A 38 14.76 -4.80 10.18
C MET A 38 13.91 -4.10 9.12
N VAL A 39 12.78 -4.72 8.79
CA VAL A 39 11.81 -4.13 7.89
C VAL A 39 11.11 -2.99 8.61
N ASP A 40 11.14 -1.79 8.03
CA ASP A 40 10.33 -0.68 8.51
C ASP A 40 8.85 -0.93 8.17
N HIS A 41 8.03 -1.08 9.22
CA HIS A 41 6.57 -1.22 9.12
C HIS A 41 5.84 0.12 9.29
N GLY A 42 6.58 1.23 9.33
CA GLY A 42 6.04 2.58 9.35
C GLY A 42 5.32 2.97 8.06
N PRO A 43 4.68 4.15 8.03
CA PRO A 43 4.07 4.68 6.82
C PRO A 43 5.10 4.76 5.68
N GLU A 44 4.73 4.32 4.47
CA GLU A 44 5.60 4.46 3.29
C GLU A 44 6.13 5.89 3.17
N THR A 45 7.43 6.04 2.90
CA THR A 45 8.07 7.34 2.72
C THR A 45 7.41 8.11 1.58
N ILE A 46 6.65 9.15 1.92
CA ILE A 46 5.96 9.99 0.93
C ILE A 46 6.98 10.94 0.30
N SER A 47 7.28 10.79 -0.98
CA SER A 47 8.03 11.81 -1.72
C SER A 47 7.20 13.11 -1.78
N SER A 48 7.83 14.24 -1.44
CA SER A 48 7.17 15.55 -1.45
C SER A 48 7.08 16.14 -2.87
N ASN A 49 7.97 15.72 -3.77
CA ASN A 49 8.12 16.22 -5.13
C ASN A 49 7.04 15.67 -6.08
N LEU A 50 6.50 16.55 -6.94
CA LEU A 50 5.44 16.23 -7.90
C LEU A 50 5.93 15.25 -8.98
N GLU A 51 7.17 15.38 -9.46
CA GLU A 51 7.71 14.46 -10.48
C GLU A 51 7.84 13.04 -9.93
N ASP A 52 8.32 12.90 -8.70
CA ASP A 52 8.50 11.59 -8.07
C ASP A 52 7.16 10.93 -7.81
N LYS A 53 6.12 11.70 -7.45
CA LYS A 53 4.72 11.21 -7.36
C LYS A 53 4.15 10.73 -8.70
N MET A 54 4.59 11.31 -9.82
CA MET A 54 4.13 10.91 -11.16
C MET A 54 4.91 9.71 -11.69
N LYS A 55 6.19 9.58 -11.36
CA LYS A 55 7.06 8.46 -11.79
C LYS A 55 6.86 7.20 -10.94
N LEU A 56 6.73 7.36 -9.63
CA LEU A 56 6.38 6.29 -8.70
C LEU A 56 4.86 6.16 -8.71
N ALA A 57 4.33 5.47 -9.73
CA ALA A 57 2.93 5.10 -9.73
C ALA A 57 2.64 4.33 -8.43
N ARG A 58 1.87 4.94 -7.52
CA ARG A 58 1.38 4.30 -6.31
C ARG A 58 0.58 3.05 -6.73
N ALA A 59 1.22 1.89 -6.62
CA ALA A 59 0.55 0.60 -6.85
C ALA A 59 -0.29 0.16 -5.64
N THR A 60 -0.11 0.81 -4.49
CA THR A 60 -0.72 0.46 -3.21
C THR A 60 -1.79 1.49 -2.84
N GLY A 61 -3.03 1.21 -3.23
CA GLY A 61 -4.15 1.71 -2.42
C GLY A 61 -4.05 1.12 -1.01
N GLN A 62 -4.48 1.85 0.02
CA GLN A 62 -4.58 1.26 1.35
C GLN A 62 -5.62 0.14 1.27
N THR A 63 -5.16 -1.10 1.46
CA THR A 63 -6.07 -2.23 1.54
C THR A 63 -6.51 -2.41 2.98
N THR A 64 -7.78 -2.76 3.20
CA THR A 64 -8.30 -2.98 4.53
C THR A 64 -9.27 -4.14 4.54
N TYR A 65 -9.12 -5.04 5.53
CA TYR A 65 -9.98 -6.21 5.67
C TYR A 65 -11.44 -5.87 6.00
N SER A 66 -11.72 -4.63 6.41
CA SER A 66 -13.08 -4.17 6.70
C SER A 66 -13.88 -3.81 5.45
N GLN A 67 -13.27 -3.80 4.26
CA GLN A 67 -13.92 -3.48 2.99
C GLN A 67 -13.96 -4.68 2.03
N HIS A 68 -14.96 -4.71 1.16
CA HIS A 68 -15.05 -5.69 0.07
C HIS A 68 -13.81 -5.61 -0.83
N ASP A 69 -13.34 -6.77 -1.32
CA ASP A 69 -12.09 -6.90 -2.09
C ASP A 69 -10.89 -6.20 -1.43
N LEU A 70 -10.88 -6.17 -0.09
CA LEU A 70 -9.87 -5.49 0.72
C LEU A 70 -9.75 -3.99 0.42
N GLY A 71 -10.81 -3.35 -0.10
CA GLY A 71 -10.77 -1.94 -0.52
C GLY A 71 -10.05 -1.68 -1.85
N ILE A 72 -9.65 -2.73 -2.56
CA ILE A 72 -9.04 -2.62 -3.88
C ILE A 72 -10.15 -2.21 -4.87
N THR A 73 -10.07 -0.98 -5.36
CA THR A 73 -11.04 -0.44 -6.31
C THR A 73 -10.34 0.27 -7.45
N THR A 74 -10.96 0.25 -8.62
CA THR A 74 -10.56 1.07 -9.76
C THR A 74 -11.62 2.15 -9.99
N GLU A 75 -11.26 3.22 -10.68
CA GLU A 75 -12.18 4.28 -11.10
C GLU A 75 -12.00 4.57 -12.59
N ILE A 76 -13.10 4.55 -13.35
CA ILE A 76 -13.10 5.05 -14.73
C ILE A 76 -13.27 6.57 -14.68
N SER A 77 -12.26 7.30 -15.14
CA SER A 77 -12.25 8.76 -15.13
C SER A 77 -13.47 9.38 -15.82
N ILE A 78 -13.85 10.60 -15.38
CA ILE A 78 -14.99 11.29 -16.00
C ILE A 78 -14.70 11.80 -17.43
N SER A 79 -13.41 11.86 -17.80
CA SER A 79 -12.89 12.48 -19.02
C SER A 79 -13.44 11.85 -20.29
N THR A 80 -13.69 12.68 -21.31
CA THR A 80 -14.02 12.26 -22.67
C THR A 80 -12.79 12.31 -23.58
N LYS A 81 -11.60 12.14 -23.01
CA LYS A 81 -10.34 12.09 -23.75
C LYS A 81 -9.68 10.72 -23.56
N ASP A 82 -9.05 10.24 -24.63
CA ASP A 82 -8.22 9.05 -24.56
C ASP A 82 -6.89 9.34 -23.84
N PHE A 83 -6.07 8.29 -23.67
CA PHE A 83 -4.75 8.40 -23.05
C PHE A 83 -3.82 9.37 -23.79
N SER A 84 -3.98 9.51 -25.12
CA SER A 84 -3.23 10.46 -25.93
C SER A 84 -3.80 11.89 -25.88
N GLY A 85 -4.86 12.15 -25.11
CA GLY A 85 -5.50 13.45 -24.97
C GLY A 85 -6.49 13.83 -26.08
N LYS A 86 -6.77 12.92 -27.03
CA LYS A 86 -7.74 13.13 -28.12
C LYS A 86 -9.16 12.91 -27.61
N THR A 87 -10.10 13.71 -28.09
CA THR A 87 -11.51 13.56 -27.72
C THR A 87 -12.10 12.29 -28.32
N ILE A 88 -12.73 11.47 -27.49
CA ILE A 88 -13.42 10.26 -27.93
C ILE A 88 -14.74 10.62 -28.62
N ASN A 89 -15.16 9.78 -29.58
CA ASN A 89 -16.43 9.95 -30.25
C ASN A 89 -17.61 9.73 -29.28
N ARG A 90 -18.78 10.28 -29.61
CA ARG A 90 -19.99 10.26 -28.78
C ARG A 90 -20.46 8.84 -28.46
N GLU A 91 -20.36 7.90 -29.40
CA GLU A 91 -20.73 6.50 -29.16
C GLU A 91 -19.85 5.88 -28.06
N VAL A 92 -18.54 6.12 -28.12
CA VAL A 92 -17.57 5.65 -27.12
C VAL A 92 -17.80 6.35 -25.78
N ALA A 93 -18.08 7.65 -25.77
CA ALA A 93 -18.41 8.39 -24.55
C ALA A 93 -19.64 7.80 -23.84
N ASN A 94 -20.68 7.43 -24.61
CA ASN A 94 -21.88 6.77 -24.09
C ASN A 94 -21.57 5.38 -23.52
N GLN A 95 -20.73 4.59 -24.20
CA GLN A 95 -20.27 3.30 -23.69
C GLN A 95 -19.50 3.47 -22.37
N MET A 96 -18.56 4.42 -22.30
CA MET A 96 -17.81 4.72 -21.07
C MET A 96 -18.72 5.20 -19.93
N ASN A 97 -19.79 5.94 -20.24
CA ASN A 97 -20.79 6.32 -19.23
C ASN A 97 -21.56 5.10 -18.69
N ASN A 98 -21.89 4.13 -19.55
CA ASN A 98 -22.52 2.90 -19.12
C ASN A 98 -21.57 2.05 -18.26
N LEU A 99 -20.30 1.91 -18.66
CA LEU A 99 -19.29 1.20 -17.88
C LEU A 99 -19.13 1.79 -16.47
N ARG A 100 -19.08 3.11 -16.34
CA ARG A 100 -19.06 3.80 -15.03
C ARG A 100 -20.25 3.42 -14.14
N LYS A 101 -21.47 3.43 -14.70
CA LYS A 101 -22.68 3.05 -13.97
C LYS A 101 -22.63 1.58 -13.52
N TRP A 102 -22.16 0.68 -14.37
CA TRP A 102 -22.05 -0.74 -14.03
C TRP A 102 -20.97 -1.00 -12.99
N GLN A 103 -19.82 -0.37 -13.10
CA GLN A 103 -18.73 -0.49 -12.12
C GLN A 103 -19.17 -0.07 -10.72
N GLN A 104 -19.90 1.04 -10.60
CA GLN A 104 -20.46 1.47 -9.31
C GLN A 104 -21.47 0.48 -8.73
N ARG A 105 -22.26 -0.18 -9.60
CA ARG A 105 -23.27 -1.17 -9.18
C ARG A 105 -22.64 -2.49 -8.73
N VAL A 106 -21.61 -2.97 -9.44
CA VAL A 106 -20.91 -4.21 -9.08
C VAL A 106 -20.15 -4.06 -7.76
N ARG A 107 -19.62 -2.87 -7.48
CA ARG A 107 -18.89 -2.58 -6.24
C ARG A 107 -19.76 -2.64 -4.97
N VAL A 108 -21.07 -2.40 -5.07
CA VAL A 108 -21.96 -2.36 -3.90
C VAL A 108 -22.89 -3.58 -3.96
N SER A 109 -22.51 -4.64 -3.26
CA SER A 109 -23.24 -5.91 -3.24
C SER A 109 -24.57 -5.82 -2.50
N SER A 110 -24.65 -4.99 -1.44
CA SER A 110 -25.86 -4.84 -0.63
C SER A 110 -26.30 -3.38 -0.42
N PRO A 111 -27.60 -3.11 -0.25
CA PRO A 111 -28.11 -1.77 0.09
C PRO A 111 -27.56 -1.20 1.42
N ARG A 112 -27.03 -2.05 2.31
CA ARG A 112 -26.38 -1.64 3.56
C ARG A 112 -24.97 -1.09 3.36
N GLU A 113 -24.33 -1.39 2.23
CA GLU A 113 -22.99 -0.91 1.85
C GLU A 113 -23.04 0.34 0.95
N ARG A 114 -24.24 0.89 0.70
CA ARG A 114 -24.46 2.08 -0.13
C ARG A 114 -24.21 3.37 0.64
#